data_AF-A0A1S2M965-F1
#
_entry.id   AF-A0A1S2M965-F1
#
_cell.length_a   1.000
_cell.length_b   1.000
_cell.length_c   1.000
_cell.angle_alpha   90.00
_cell.angle_beta   90.00
_cell.angle_gamma   90.00
#
_symmetry.space_group_name_H-M   'P 1'
#
loop_
_entity.id
_entity.type
_entity.pdbx_description
1 polymer ?
#
loop_
_entity_poly.entity_id
_entity_poly.type
_entity_poly.pdbx_seq_one_letter_code
_entity_poly.pdbx_strand_id
1 'polypeptide(L)'
;MNIEQLHDAEDFFRFYKVPFDPKVVRVTRLHILKRFRQYLEQESLVEIVCESDADTWNKQRELFKKAYEDFVTSSPLVEKVFPVFQQQSAFFSLDMLKKGDS
;
A
#
# COMPACT_ATOMS: atom_id res chain seq x y z
N MET A 1 27.95 6.52 -7.67
CA MET A 1 26.89 5.49 -7.55
C MET A 1 25.57 6.23 -7.59
N ASN A 2 24.91 6.30 -8.75
CA ASN A 2 23.74 7.18 -8.94
C ASN A 2 22.47 6.47 -8.48
N ILE A 3 21.79 7.09 -7.51
CA ILE A 3 20.51 6.69 -6.92
C ILE A 3 19.32 7.12 -7.81
N GLU A 4 19.61 7.73 -8.96
CA GLU A 4 18.69 8.52 -9.79
C GLU A 4 17.81 7.70 -10.76
N GLN A 5 17.66 6.40 -10.54
CA GLN A 5 16.71 5.55 -11.30
C GLN A 5 15.74 4.79 -10.39
N LEU A 6 15.45 5.34 -9.22
CA LEU A 6 14.31 4.93 -8.42
C LEU A 6 13.12 5.76 -8.88
N HIS A 7 12.25 5.18 -9.71
CA HIS A 7 10.89 5.69 -9.93
C HIS A 7 10.32 6.12 -8.56
N ASP A 8 10.07 7.41 -8.37
CA ASP A 8 9.92 8.01 -7.04
C ASP A 8 8.77 7.33 -6.30
N ALA A 9 9.05 6.72 -5.13
CA ALA A 9 7.98 6.12 -4.34
C ALA A 9 6.90 7.15 -3.98
N GLU A 10 7.28 8.41 -3.86
CA GLU A 10 6.37 9.54 -3.69
C GLU A 10 5.32 9.64 -4.82
N ASP A 11 5.67 9.27 -6.06
CA ASP A 11 4.73 9.25 -7.19
C ASP A 11 3.68 8.15 -7.02
N PHE A 12 4.05 6.99 -6.47
CA PHE A 12 3.07 5.95 -6.12
C PHE A 12 2.10 6.41 -5.03
N PHE A 13 2.60 7.13 -4.02
CA PHE A 13 1.72 7.71 -3.00
C PHE A 13 0.77 8.75 -3.57
N ARG A 14 1.23 9.61 -4.50
CA ARG A 14 0.39 10.57 -5.21
C ARG A 14 -0.62 9.88 -6.11
N PHE A 15 -0.18 8.89 -6.87
CA PHE A 15 -1.01 8.10 -7.79
C PHE A 15 -2.15 7.41 -7.04
N TYR A 16 -1.84 6.68 -5.97
CA TYR A 16 -2.84 5.97 -5.16
C TYR A 16 -3.57 6.87 -4.15
N LYS A 17 -3.26 8.17 -4.10
CA LYS A 17 -3.85 9.12 -3.15
C LYS A 17 -3.75 8.61 -1.71
N VAL A 18 -2.56 8.11 -1.33
CA VAL A 18 -2.25 7.61 0.01
C VAL A 18 -1.42 8.66 0.76
N PRO A 19 -1.87 9.15 1.93
CA PRO A 19 -1.11 10.12 2.71
C PRO A 19 0.18 9.49 3.26
N PHE A 20 1.26 10.26 3.27
CA PHE A 20 2.57 9.78 3.72
C PHE A 20 3.41 10.90 4.34
N ASP A 21 4.39 10.53 5.18
CA ASP A 21 5.46 11.44 5.59
C ASP A 21 6.66 11.30 4.63
N PRO A 22 7.04 12.37 3.90
CA PRO A 22 8.19 12.35 3.00
C PRO A 22 9.49 11.91 3.67
N LYS A 23 9.68 12.22 4.96
CA LYS A 23 10.88 11.80 5.71
C LYS A 23 10.93 10.29 5.88
N VAL A 24 9.80 9.68 6.21
CA VAL A 24 9.69 8.21 6.34
C VAL A 24 9.88 7.56 4.97
N VAL A 25 9.13 8.00 3.96
CA VAL A 25 9.19 7.41 2.60
C VAL A 25 10.58 7.51 2.00
N ARG A 26 11.30 8.61 2.21
CA ARG A 26 12.68 8.75 1.74
C ARG A 26 13.59 7.64 2.24
N VAL A 27 13.46 7.21 3.49
CA VAL A 27 14.30 6.13 4.05
C VAL A 27 13.78 4.73 3.75
N THR A 28 12.49 4.58 3.42
CA THR A 28 11.83 3.25 3.42
C THR A 28 11.18 2.87 2.10
N ARG A 29 11.27 3.75 1.09
CA ARG A 29 10.74 3.55 -0.27
C ARG A 29 11.01 2.17 -0.85
N LEU A 30 12.24 1.67 -0.73
CA LEU A 30 12.61 0.35 -1.26
C LEU A 30 11.90 -0.79 -0.53
N HIS A 31 11.74 -0.69 0.78
CA HIS A 31 11.05 -1.69 1.59
C HIS A 31 9.55 -1.70 1.30
N ILE A 32 8.94 -0.51 1.21
CA ILE A 32 7.52 -0.35 0.85
C ILE A 32 7.26 -0.95 -0.53
N LEU A 33 8.06 -0.58 -1.55
CA LEU A 33 7.89 -1.10 -2.90
C LEU A 33 8.12 -2.61 -3.00
N LYS A 34 9.11 -3.15 -2.28
CA LYS A 34 9.33 -4.60 -2.23
C LYS A 34 8.15 -5.33 -1.62
N ARG A 35 7.63 -4.85 -0.49
CA ARG A 35 6.49 -5.45 0.21
C ARG A 35 5.20 -5.33 -0.58
N PHE A 36 4.99 -4.18 -1.23
CA PHE A 36 3.88 -3.99 -2.15
C PHE A 36 3.90 -5.01 -3.30
N ARG A 37 5.05 -5.21 -3.95
CA ARG A 37 5.20 -6.25 -4.99
C ARG A 37 4.85 -7.65 -4.47
N GLN A 38 5.31 -8.00 -3.26
CA GLN A 38 4.98 -9.29 -2.65
C GLN A 38 3.46 -9.45 -2.42
N TYR A 39 2.77 -8.39 -2.03
CA TYR A 39 1.32 -8.42 -1.88
C TYR A 39 0.58 -8.52 -3.21
N LEU A 40 1.07 -7.84 -4.26
CA LEU A 40 0.52 -7.98 -5.60
C LEU A 40 0.65 -9.43 -6.12
N GLU A 41 1.81 -10.05 -5.93
CA GLU A 41 2.05 -11.45 -6.32
C GLU A 41 1.12 -12.42 -5.59
N GLN A 42 0.87 -12.22 -4.30
CA GLN A 42 -0.05 -13.04 -3.50
C GLN A 42 -1.50 -12.95 -4.00
N GLU A 43 -1.90 -11.79 -4.50
CA GLU A 43 -3.27 -11.53 -4.98
C GLU A 43 -3.40 -11.76 -6.49
N SER A 44 -2.36 -12.29 -7.17
CA SER A 44 -2.29 -12.44 -8.63
C SER A 44 -2.49 -11.12 -9.41
N LEU A 45 -2.15 -9.98 -8.80
CA LEU A 45 -2.30 -8.63 -9.36
C LEU A 45 -0.96 -8.10 -9.90
N VAL A 46 -0.35 -8.84 -10.82
CA VAL A 46 1.00 -8.55 -11.32
C VAL A 46 1.10 -7.26 -12.17
N GLU A 47 -0.01 -6.78 -12.73
CA GLU A 47 -0.03 -5.56 -13.55
C GLU A 47 -0.62 -4.39 -12.78
N ILE A 48 0.08 -3.26 -12.73
CA ILE A 48 -0.45 -2.01 -12.19
C ILE A 48 -1.51 -1.47 -13.15
N VAL A 49 -2.74 -1.28 -12.66
CA VAL A 49 -3.84 -0.78 -13.48
C VAL A 49 -4.04 0.73 -13.29
N CYS A 50 -4.63 1.37 -14.29
CA CYS A 50 -5.10 2.76 -14.20
C CYS A 50 -6.43 2.85 -13.43
N GLU A 51 -6.77 4.06 -12.97
CA GLU A 51 -7.99 4.36 -12.18
C GLU A 51 -9.31 4.00 -12.90
N SER A 52 -9.27 3.71 -14.22
CA SER A 52 -10.42 3.25 -14.99
C SER A 52 -10.89 1.84 -14.61
N ASP A 53 -9.99 0.97 -14.14
CA ASP A 53 -10.37 -0.30 -13.50
C ASP A 53 -10.46 -0.09 -12.00
N ALA A 54 -11.60 0.43 -11.54
CA ALA A 54 -11.78 0.89 -10.18
C ALA A 54 -11.61 -0.23 -9.13
N ASP A 55 -12.04 -1.45 -9.43
CA ASP A 55 -11.97 -2.57 -8.47
C ASP A 55 -10.52 -3.02 -8.25
N THR A 56 -9.79 -3.26 -9.35
CA THR A 56 -8.39 -3.66 -9.28
C THR A 56 -7.53 -2.52 -8.73
N TRP A 57 -7.78 -1.28 -9.13
CA TRP A 57 -7.05 -0.10 -8.64
C TRP A 57 -7.23 0.11 -7.14
N ASN A 58 -8.46 -0.01 -6.62
CA ASN A 58 -8.73 0.09 -5.19
C ASN A 58 -8.04 -1.03 -4.40
N LYS A 59 -8.04 -2.26 -4.94
CA LYS A 59 -7.33 -3.37 -4.29
C LYS A 59 -5.82 -3.13 -4.24
N GLN A 60 -5.21 -2.66 -5.33
CA GLN A 60 -3.79 -2.29 -5.37
C GLN A 60 -3.47 -1.15 -4.40
N ARG A 61 -4.33 -0.14 -4.32
CA ARG A 61 -4.22 0.96 -3.34
C ARG A 61 -4.17 0.45 -1.90
N GLU A 62 -5.08 -0.45 -1.52
CA GLU A 62 -5.12 -1.00 -0.17
C GLU A 62 -3.88 -1.84 0.15
N LEU A 63 -3.38 -2.62 -0.81
CA LEU A 63 -2.13 -3.36 -0.64
C LEU A 63 -0.92 -2.43 -0.49
N PHE A 64 -0.87 -1.33 -1.25
CA PHE A 64 0.19 -0.34 -1.15
C PHE A 64 0.16 0.38 0.20
N LYS A 65 -1.04 0.79 0.65
CA LYS A 65 -1.26 1.39 1.97
C LYS A 65 -0.82 0.44 3.08
N LYS A 66 -1.21 -0.84 3.01
CA LYS A 66 -0.80 -1.87 3.96
C LYS A 66 0.73 -2.04 4.01
N ALA A 67 1.41 -2.04 2.86
CA ALA A 67 2.86 -2.13 2.81
C ALA A 67 3.56 -0.96 3.53
N TYR A 68 2.99 0.25 3.44
CA TYR A 68 3.46 1.42 4.17
C TYR A 68 3.19 1.30 5.68
N GLU A 69 1.96 0.95 6.08
CA GLU A 69 1.56 0.80 7.48
C GLU A 69 2.34 -0.29 8.21
N ASP A 70 2.58 -1.44 7.57
CA ASP A 70 3.37 -2.52 8.16
C ASP A 70 4.80 -2.08 8.46
N PHE A 71 5.37 -1.21 7.61
CA PHE A 71 6.69 -0.65 7.85
C PHE A 71 6.67 0.31 9.03
N VAL A 72 5.69 1.23 9.05
CA VAL A 72 5.49 2.25 10.09
C VAL A 72 5.26 1.60 11.45
N THR A 73 4.44 0.54 11.52
CA THR A 73 4.11 -0.15 12.77
C THR A 73 5.22 -1.09 13.26
N SER A 74 6.03 -1.65 12.35
CA SER A 74 7.11 -2.57 12.72
C SER A 74 8.45 -1.87 13.03
N SER A 75 8.52 -0.54 12.92
CA SER A 75 9.76 0.22 13.13
C SER A 75 9.68 1.08 14.40
N PRO A 76 10.54 0.83 15.42
CA PRO A 76 10.60 1.69 16.62
C PRO A 76 11.05 3.14 16.32
N LEU A 77 11.57 3.41 15.11
CA LEU A 77 11.85 4.78 14.65
C LEU A 77 10.57 5.60 14.46
N VAL A 78 9.43 4.94 14.31
CA VAL A 78 8.16 5.55 13.91
C VAL A 78 7.19 5.74 15.07
N GLU A 79 7.40 5.06 16.21
CA GLU A 79 6.66 5.27 17.46
C GLU A 79 6.68 6.73 17.95
N LYS A 80 7.70 7.51 17.56
CA LYS A 80 7.76 8.96 17.84
C LYS A 80 6.99 9.84 16.86
N VAL A 81 6.60 9.31 15.70
CA VAL A 81 6.08 10.10 14.57
C VAL A 81 4.60 9.86 14.33
N PHE A 82 4.03 8.74 14.81
CA PHE A 82 2.61 8.42 14.61
C PHE A 82 1.95 7.81 15.86
N PRO A 83 1.27 8.61 16.69
CA PRO A 83 0.46 8.07 17.78
C PRO A 83 -0.83 7.40 17.30
N VAL A 84 -1.44 7.80 16.18
CA VAL A 84 -2.76 7.30 15.79
C VAL A 84 -2.95 7.35 14.27
N PHE A 85 -2.93 6.19 13.62
CA PHE A 85 -3.77 5.91 12.45
C PHE A 85 -4.66 4.70 12.77
N GLN A 86 -5.32 4.73 13.93
CA GLN A 86 -6.53 3.94 14.13
C GLN A 86 -7.71 4.84 13.76
N GLN A 87 -8.14 4.80 12.50
CA GLN A 87 -9.56 4.89 12.13
C GLN A 87 -9.72 4.75 10.61
N GLN A 88 -10.60 3.81 10.25
CA GLN A 88 -11.18 3.55 8.92
C GLN A 88 -10.33 2.74 7.93
N SER A 89 -10.37 1.42 8.12
CA SER A 89 -10.69 0.51 7.02
C SER A 89 -11.66 -0.55 7.54
N ALA A 90 -12.95 -0.24 7.45
CA ALA A 90 -14.03 -1.20 7.56
C ALA A 90 -14.30 -1.87 6.20
N PHE A 91 -13.24 -2.35 5.54
CA PHE A 91 -13.29 -3.07 4.26
C PHE A 91 -12.13 -4.06 4.36
N PHE A 92 -12.32 -5.32 4.75
CA PHE A 92 -13.04 -6.36 4.02
C PHE A 92 -13.74 -7.29 5.01
N SER A 93 -15.08 -7.32 5.02
CA SER A 93 -15.77 -8.56 5.37
C SER A 93 -15.63 -9.47 4.15
N LEU A 94 -14.84 -10.54 4.28
CA LEU A 94 -14.78 -11.65 3.32
C LEU A 94 -16.09 -12.49 3.32
N ASP A 95 -17.18 -11.95 3.87
CA ASP A 95 -18.49 -12.57 3.99
C ASP A 95 -19.36 -12.43 2.73
N MET A 96 -18.76 -12.49 1.54
CA MET A 96 -19.50 -12.76 0.30
C MET A 96 -19.25 -14.16 -0.26
N LEU A 97 -18.77 -15.10 0.57
CA LEU A 97 -18.85 -16.53 0.28
C LEU A 97 -20.18 -17.13 0.76
N LYS A 98 -21.33 -16.60 0.31
CA LYS A 98 -22.58 -17.35 0.31
C LYS A 98 -23.63 -16.67 -0.58
N LYS A 99 -23.97 -17.30 -1.70
CA LYS A 99 -25.28 -17.93 -1.97
C LYS A 99 -25.48 -18.09 -3.48
N GLY A 100 -25.12 -19.27 -3.98
CA GLY A 100 -25.53 -19.77 -5.29
C GLY A 100 -26.26 -21.09 -5.08
N ASP A 101 -27.41 -21.05 -4.41
CA ASP A 101 -28.41 -22.10 -4.51
C ASP A 101 -29.33 -21.70 -5.66
N SER A 102 -29.23 -22.39 -6.80
CA SER A 102 -30.30 -22.59 -7.79
C SER A 102 -29.98 -23.83 -8.60
#